data_AF-A0A8J7LHM0-F1
#
_entry.id   AF-A0A8J7LHM0-F1
#
_cell.length_a   1.000
_cell.length_b   1.000
_cell.length_c   1.000
_cell.angle_alpha   90.00
_cell.angle_beta   90.00
_cell.angle_gamma   90.00
#
_symmetry.space_group_name_H-M   'P 1'
#
loop_
_entity.id
_entity.type
_entity.pdbx_description
1 polymer ?
#
loop_
_entity_poly.entity_id
_entity_poly.type
_entity_poly.pdbx_seq_one_letter_code
_entity_poly.pdbx_strand_id
1 'polypeptide(L)' 'MSKPDFMSLTRAQFRQYILEHREDEEALHIYIDRFQSPNNKVFPAPQTIEDLENFPQLHQQHLEERYNQA' A
#
# COMPACT_ATOMS: atom_id res chain seq x y z
N MET A 1 11.83 25.36 1.77
CA MET A 1 12.14 24.70 3.06
C MET A 1 13.10 23.54 2.79
N SER A 2 13.97 23.20 3.73
CA SER A 2 14.80 21.98 3.61
C SER A 2 13.91 20.76 3.82
N LYS A 3 14.12 19.71 3.02
CA LYS A 3 13.48 18.41 3.24
C LYS A 3 14.03 17.79 4.54
N PRO A 4 13.21 17.02 5.29
CA PRO A 4 13.68 16.29 6.45
C PRO A 4 14.58 15.12 6.02
N ASP A 5 15.39 14.61 6.95
CA ASP A 5 16.10 13.35 6.74
C ASP A 5 15.12 12.18 6.81
N PHE A 6 14.68 11.71 5.64
CA PHE A 6 13.72 10.61 5.50
C PHE A 6 14.22 9.29 6.08
N MET A 7 15.53 9.08 6.24
CA MET A 7 16.08 7.85 6.82
C MET A 7 15.84 7.78 8.32
N SER A 8 15.78 8.93 8.98
CA SER A 8 15.55 9.04 10.42
C SER A 8 14.08 8.78 10.83
N LEU A 9 13.13 8.92 9.90
CA LEU A 9 11.70 8.82 10.20
C LEU A 9 11.25 7.37 10.39
N THR A 10 10.36 7.16 11.36
CA THR A 10 9.56 5.92 11.42
C THR A 10 8.57 5.89 10.25
N ARG A 11 8.06 4.69 9.90
CA ARG A 11 7.06 4.54 8.84
C ARG A 11 5.82 5.42 9.05
N ALA A 12 5.36 5.56 10.30
CA ALA A 12 4.17 6.35 10.61
C ALA A 12 4.42 7.85 10.41
N GLN A 13 5.56 8.36 10.86
CA GLN A 13 5.96 9.76 10.67
C GLN A 13 6.17 10.08 9.18
N PHE A 14 6.84 9.20 8.45
CA PHE A 14 7.06 9.40 7.02
C PHE A 14 5.75 9.35 6.24
N ARG A 15 4.83 8.43 6.59
CA ARG A 15 3.48 8.40 6.01
C ARG A 15 2.72 9.71 6.25
N GLN A 16 2.80 10.27 7.46
CA GLN A 16 2.15 11.55 7.77
C GLN A 16 2.71 12.67 6.90
N TYR A 17 4.05 12.74 6.75
CA TYR A 17 4.71 13.71 5.89
C TYR A 17 4.19 13.64 4.43
N ILE A 18 4.10 12.44 3.84
CA ILE A 18 3.59 12.24 2.47
C ILE A 18 2.14 12.73 2.32
N LEU A 19 1.30 12.53 3.34
CA LEU A 19 -0.10 12.96 3.27
C LEU A 19 -0.25 14.48 3.32
N GLU A 20 0.68 15.17 3.97
CA GLU A 20 0.76 16.63 4.06
C GLU A 20 1.45 17.28 2.85
N HIS A 21 2.30 16.53 2.13
CA HIS A 21 3.13 17.01 1.01
C HIS A 21 2.93 16.11 -0.21
N ARG A 22 1.70 16.10 -0.74
CA ARG A 22 1.27 15.14 -1.79
C ARG A 22 1.97 15.36 -3.13
N GLU A 23 2.49 16.56 -3.34
CA GLU A 23 3.26 16.98 -4.51
C GLU A 23 4.76 16.65 -4.43
N ASP A 24 5.27 16.22 -3.27
CA ASP A 24 6.67 15.79 -3.14
C ASP A 24 6.83 14.35 -3.65
N GLU A 25 6.90 14.21 -4.98
CA GLU A 25 7.06 12.92 -5.65
C GLU A 25 8.34 12.20 -5.19
N GLU A 26 9.43 12.92 -4.93
CA GLU A 26 10.69 12.33 -4.44
C GLU A 26 10.48 11.64 -3.09
N ALA A 27 9.81 12.31 -2.15
CA ALA A 27 9.47 11.74 -0.86
C ALA A 27 8.60 10.48 -1.01
N LEU A 28 7.63 10.51 -1.93
CA LEU A 28 6.76 9.36 -2.21
C LEU A 28 7.55 8.15 -2.72
N HIS A 29 8.45 8.34 -3.68
CA HIS A 29 9.31 7.27 -4.20
C HIS A 29 10.17 6.66 -3.09
N ILE A 30 10.84 7.49 -2.28
CA ILE A 30 11.66 7.02 -1.15
C ILE A 30 10.82 6.22 -0.15
N TYR A 31 9.60 6.69 0.16
CA TYR A 31 8.70 5.98 1.07
C TYR A 31 8.30 4.61 0.54
N ILE A 32 7.95 4.52 -0.76
CA ILE A 32 7.58 3.26 -1.41
C ILE A 32 8.78 2.30 -1.38
N ASP A 33 9.95 2.72 -1.85
CA ASP A 33 11.13 1.88 -1.94
C ASP A 33 11.58 1.36 -0.58
N ARG A 34 11.56 2.22 0.45
CA ARG A 34 12.00 1.87 1.80
C ARG A 34 11.11 0.83 2.48
N PHE A 35 9.81 0.86 2.21
CA PHE A 35 8.82 0.00 2.88
C PHE A 35 8.22 -1.06 1.94
N GLN A 36 8.86 -1.32 0.80
CA GLN A 36 8.62 -2.51 0.01
C GLN A 36 9.24 -3.72 0.70
N SER A 37 8.41 -4.72 1.01
CA SER A 37 8.86 -6.05 1.41
C SER A 37 8.55 -7.02 0.27
N PRO A 38 9.48 -7.90 -0.10
CA PRO A 38 9.22 -8.94 -1.10
C PRO A 38 8.16 -9.94 -0.62
N ASN A 39 7.93 -10.01 0.70
CA ASN A 39 6.89 -10.84 1.32
C ASN A 39 5.56 -10.09 1.47
N ASN A 40 5.45 -8.85 0.98
CA ASN A 40 4.16 -8.16 0.95
C ASN A 40 3.21 -8.98 0.08
N LYS A 41 2.05 -9.34 0.64
CA LYS A 41 1.00 -9.99 -0.13
C LYS A 41 0.48 -8.99 -1.17
N VAL A 42 0.76 -9.25 -2.43
CA VAL A 42 0.16 -8.52 -3.56
C VAL A 42 -1.19 -9.15 -3.82
N PHE A 43 -2.25 -8.35 -3.71
CA PHE A 43 -3.58 -8.81 -4.11
C PHE A 43 -3.67 -8.71 -5.63
N PRO A 44 -4.03 -9.79 -6.32
CA PRO A 44 -4.21 -9.72 -7.76
C PRO A 44 -5.32 -8.71 -8.06
N ALA A 45 -5.06 -7.85 -9.04
CA ALA A 45 -6.12 -7.03 -9.60
C ALA A 45 -7.19 -7.95 -10.21
N PRO A 46 -8.46 -7.51 -10.22
CA PRO A 46 -9.50 -8.11 -11.07
C PRO A 46 -8.96 -8.35 -12.48
N GLN A 47 -9.13 -9.55 -13.01
CA GLN A 47 -8.58 -9.94 -14.32
C GLN A 47 -9.54 -9.60 -15.46
N THR A 48 -10.83 -9.46 -15.16
CA THR A 48 -11.89 -9.18 -16.14
C THR A 48 -12.83 -8.06 -15.69
N ILE A 49 -13.67 -7.59 -16.61
CA ILE A 49 -14.76 -6.65 -16.28
C ILE A 49 -15.79 -7.30 -15.36
N GLU A 50 -16.08 -8.59 -15.56
CA GLU A 50 -17.00 -9.35 -14.71
C GLU A 50 -16.47 -9.46 -13.26
N ASP A 51 -15.16 -9.56 -13.08
CA ASP A 51 -14.53 -9.52 -11.75
C ASP A 51 -14.71 -8.16 -11.07
N LEU A 52 -14.77 -7.06 -11.83
CA LEU A 52 -15.03 -5.72 -11.29
C LEU A 52 -16.48 -5.59 -10.82
N GLU A 53 -17.43 -6.12 -11.60
CA GLU A 53 -18.85 -6.13 -11.25
C GLU A 53 -19.13 -6.97 -9.99
N ASN A 54 -18.36 -8.04 -9.79
CA ASN A 54 -18.47 -8.96 -8.65
C ASN A 54 -17.35 -8.77 -7.60
N PHE A 55 -16.65 -7.63 -7.63
CA PHE A 55 -15.52 -7.38 -6.75
C PHE A 55 -15.84 -7.52 -5.24
N PRO A 56 -17.00 -7.05 -4.74
CA PRO A 56 -17.35 -7.23 -3.33
C PRO A 56 -17.38 -8.71 -2.89
N GLN A 57 -17.91 -9.60 -3.73
CA GLN A 57 -18.00 -11.04 -3.44
C GLN A 57 -16.63 -11.70 -3.50
N LEU A 58 -15.82 -11.38 -4.52
CA LEU A 58 -14.44 -11.87 -4.63
C LEU A 58 -13.58 -11.44 -3.44
N HIS A 59 -13.75 -10.19 -2.98
CA HIS A 59 -13.07 -9.68 -1.81
C HIS A 59 -13.49 -10.42 -0.53
N GLN A 60 -14.78 -10.71 -0.36
CA GLN A 60 -15.27 -11.50 0.78
C GLN A 60 -14.68 -12.92 0.79
N GLN A 61 -14.67 -13.60 -0.35
CA GLN A 61 -14.08 -14.94 -0.48
C GLN A 61 -12.59 -14.95 -0.06
N HIS A 62 -11.80 -13.98 -0.55
CA HIS A 62 -10.39 -13.85 -0.15
C HIS A 62 -10.20 -13.58 1.35
N LEU A 63 -11.13 -12.87 2.00
CA LEU A 63 -11.09 -12.65 3.45
C LEU A 63 -11.43 -13.92 4.24
N GLU A 64 -12.39 -14.71 3.76
CA GLU A 64 -12.78 -15.99 4.38
C GLU A 64 -11.67 -17.04 4.24
N GLU A 65 -11.07 -17.17 3.05
CA GLU A 65 -9.88 -18.00 2.84
C GLU A 65 -8.76 -17.65 3.82
N ARG A 66 -8.56 -16.36 4.09
CA ARG A 66 -7.58 -15.88 5.06
C ARG A 66 -7.91 -16.28 6.50
N TYR A 67 -9.19 -16.29 6.88
CA TYR A 67 -9.63 -16.72 8.22
C TYR A 67 -9.47 -18.23 8.41
N ASN A 68 -9.73 -19.01 7.36
CA ASN A 68 -9.67 -20.48 7.41
C ASN A 68 -8.25 -21.05 7.27
N GLN A 69 -7.28 -20.24 6.85
CA GLN A 69 -5.86 -20.60 6.74
C GLN A 69 -5.02 -20.21 7.98
N ALA A 70 -5.62 -19.55 8.97
CA ALA A 70 -4.99 -19.13 10.23
C ALA A 70 -5.34 -20.09 11.38
#